data_AF-X6MA49-F1
#
_entry.id   AF-X6MA49-F1
#
_cell.length_a   1.000
_cell.length_b   1.000
_cell.length_c   1.000
_cell.angle_alpha   90.00
_cell.angle_beta   90.00
_cell.angle_gamma   90.00
#
_symmetry.space_group_name_H-M   'P 1'
#
loop_
_entity.id
_entity.type
_entity.pdbx_description
1 polymer ?
#
loop_
_entity_poly.entity_id
_entity_poly.type
_entity_poly.pdbx_seq_one_letter_code
_entity_poly.pdbx_strand_id
1 'polypeptide(L)'
;FHNELYPDIKFKPTSISLNDIDKLIEVYVLLNKKSWMKSVKDVERILSQKSTYIHSLSCWTQDILNKKQTLLDFNYFSTTSTCFILRYLMVFKRQELKRKFKNGPIKILCGKSQFSKRERFSGWKEDYESPKKKSIENELNKWKIKIRLEQDKYNPAVQCLNEEDVKLLFETVPPGKGFIVIDLFSLIEPMIFHFKYFVSFFCLFDKLFDNVHFKKSTSSIVSNAKTNFLR
;
A
#
# COMPACT_ATOMS: atom_id res chain seq x y z
N PHE A 1 17.87 -4.20 0.64
CA PHE A 1 17.24 -2.88 0.89
C PHE A 1 17.86 -2.11 2.06
N HIS A 2 17.57 -2.41 3.34
CA HIS A 2 17.96 -1.52 4.46
C HIS A 2 19.49 -1.36 4.60
N ASN A 3 20.25 -2.46 4.66
CA ASN A 3 21.71 -2.41 4.77
C ASN A 3 22.40 -1.85 3.51
N GLU A 4 21.70 -1.88 2.36
CA GLU A 4 22.24 -1.44 1.06
C GLU A 4 21.97 0.05 0.84
N LEU A 5 20.77 0.53 1.18
CA LEU A 5 20.36 1.93 0.98
C LEU A 5 20.59 2.81 2.21
N TYR A 6 20.59 2.22 3.40
CA TYR A 6 20.74 2.90 4.68
C TYR A 6 21.75 2.15 5.54
N PRO A 7 23.03 2.08 5.13
CA PRO A 7 24.06 1.33 5.86
C PRO A 7 24.20 1.79 7.32
N ASP A 8 23.90 3.06 7.58
CA ASP A 8 23.98 3.70 8.90
C ASP A 8 22.86 3.29 9.87
N ILE A 9 21.79 2.62 9.39
CA ILE A 9 20.62 2.26 10.22
C ILE A 9 21.00 1.43 11.47
N LYS A 10 22.07 0.64 11.36
CA LYS A 10 22.56 -0.19 12.47
C LYS A 10 23.30 0.61 13.54
N PHE A 11 23.79 1.80 13.20
CA PHE A 11 24.69 2.59 14.04
C PHE A 11 24.02 3.82 14.62
N LYS A 12 23.03 4.41 13.94
CA LYS A 12 22.32 5.61 14.41
C LYS A 12 20.87 5.65 13.95
N PRO A 13 19.99 6.37 14.68
CA PRO A 13 18.66 6.66 14.20
C PRO A 13 18.73 7.34 12.82
N THR A 14 18.06 6.75 11.84
CA THR A 14 18.08 7.21 10.45
C THR A 14 16.68 7.59 10.04
N SER A 15 16.48 8.78 9.47
CA SER A 15 15.20 9.12 8.87
C SER A 15 15.05 8.37 7.55
N ILE A 16 13.94 7.64 7.37
CA ILE A 16 13.55 7.15 6.05
C ILE A 16 12.27 7.85 5.63
N SER A 17 12.27 8.30 4.37
CA SER A 17 11.09 8.85 3.73
C SER A 17 9.99 7.78 3.61
N LEU A 18 8.80 8.08 4.14
CA LEU A 18 7.62 7.22 3.97
C LEU A 18 7.31 6.94 2.49
N ASN A 19 7.62 7.88 1.60
CA ASN A 19 7.48 7.70 0.15
C ASN A 19 8.44 6.64 -0.41
N ASP A 20 9.65 6.51 0.13
CA ASP A 20 10.60 5.50 -0.35
C ASP A 20 10.21 4.11 0.13
N ILE A 21 9.65 4.01 1.34
CA ILE A 21 9.05 2.78 1.85
C ILE A 21 7.83 2.37 1.03
N ASP A 22 6.93 3.31 0.73
CA ASP A 22 5.76 3.06 -0.10
C ASP A 22 6.17 2.55 -1.50
N LYS A 23 7.14 3.21 -2.16
CA LYS A 23 7.70 2.75 -3.43
C LYS A 23 8.29 1.35 -3.34
N LEU A 24 8.98 1.04 -2.25
CA LEU A 24 9.53 -0.30 -2.04
C LEU A 24 8.42 -1.36 -1.95
N ILE A 25 7.38 -1.09 -1.15
CA ILE A 25 6.21 -1.97 -1.03
C ILE A 25 5.57 -2.14 -2.41
N GLU A 26 5.32 -1.04 -3.11
CA GLU A 26 4.74 -1.04 -4.45
C GLU A 26 5.56 -1.88 -5.43
N VAL A 27 6.89 -1.75 -5.46
CA VAL A 27 7.78 -2.57 -6.30
C VAL A 27 7.62 -4.05 -5.98
N TYR A 28 7.64 -4.45 -4.70
CA TYR A 28 7.45 -5.86 -4.32
C TYR A 28 6.08 -6.41 -4.72
N VAL A 29 5.04 -5.59 -4.63
CA VAL A 29 3.67 -5.96 -5.04
C VAL A 29 3.59 -6.12 -6.56
N LEU A 30 4.14 -5.16 -7.31
CA LEU A 30 4.08 -5.16 -8.78
C LEU A 30 4.93 -6.28 -9.41
N LEU A 31 6.12 -6.54 -8.87
CA LEU A 31 6.99 -7.65 -9.31
C LEU A 31 6.30 -9.01 -9.15
N ASN A 32 5.38 -9.13 -8.19
CA ASN A 32 4.65 -10.36 -7.90
C ASN A 32 3.14 -10.22 -8.19
N LYS A 33 2.74 -9.35 -9.13
CA LYS A 33 1.32 -9.11 -9.43
C LYS A 33 0.50 -10.37 -9.75
N LYS A 34 1.14 -11.39 -10.34
CA LYS A 34 0.53 -12.69 -10.67
C LYS A 34 0.23 -13.53 -9.43
N SER A 35 0.93 -13.27 -8.31
CA SER A 35 0.80 -14.02 -7.06
C SER A 35 1.19 -13.13 -5.89
N TRP A 36 0.24 -12.31 -5.44
CA TRP A 36 0.48 -11.36 -4.34
C TRP A 36 0.97 -12.04 -3.04
N MET A 37 0.64 -13.32 -2.84
CA MET A 37 1.18 -14.15 -1.75
C MET A 37 2.71 -14.16 -1.69
N LYS A 38 3.39 -14.08 -2.83
CA LYS A 38 4.85 -14.04 -2.87
C LYS A 38 5.40 -12.76 -2.25
N SER A 39 4.69 -11.63 -2.38
CA SER A 39 5.09 -10.35 -1.75
C SER A 39 4.85 -10.31 -0.25
N VAL A 40 4.01 -11.20 0.32
CA VAL A 40 3.60 -11.10 1.73
C VAL A 40 4.81 -11.15 2.66
N LYS A 41 5.75 -12.08 2.44
CA LYS A 41 6.95 -12.20 3.29
C LYS A 41 7.84 -10.97 3.20
N ASP A 42 8.04 -10.42 2.00
CA ASP A 42 8.87 -9.24 1.80
C ASP A 42 8.24 -7.98 2.39
N VAL A 43 6.93 -7.78 2.20
CA VAL A 43 6.19 -6.65 2.77
C VAL A 43 6.08 -6.79 4.28
N GLU A 44 5.80 -7.98 4.81
CA GLU A 44 5.77 -8.21 6.25
C GLU A 44 7.12 -7.93 6.90
N ARG A 45 8.23 -8.28 6.25
CA ARG A 45 9.57 -7.90 6.70
C ARG A 45 9.71 -6.38 6.77
N ILE A 46 9.24 -5.64 5.76
CA ILE A 46 9.28 -4.16 5.76
C ILE A 46 8.42 -3.59 6.90
N LEU A 47 7.20 -4.10 7.09
CA LEU A 47 6.26 -3.60 8.10
C LEU A 47 6.66 -3.97 9.54
N SER A 48 7.27 -5.14 9.74
CA SER A 48 7.55 -5.69 11.08
C SER A 48 8.96 -5.39 11.58
N GLN A 49 9.83 -4.83 10.74
CA GLN A 49 11.21 -4.57 11.12
C GLN A 49 11.24 -3.48 12.20
N LYS A 50 11.75 -3.84 13.37
CA LYS A 50 12.09 -2.90 14.45
C LYS A 50 13.25 -2.05 13.97
N SER A 51 12.94 -0.94 13.33
CA SER A 51 13.93 -0.01 12.82
C SER A 51 14.30 1.02 13.88
N THR A 52 15.51 1.55 13.76
CA THR A 52 15.95 2.77 14.45
C THR A 52 15.40 4.03 13.75
N TYR A 53 14.29 3.92 13.01
CA TYR A 53 13.75 5.06 12.29
C TYR A 53 13.21 6.11 13.24
N ILE A 54 13.49 7.37 12.90
CA ILE A 54 12.91 8.53 13.59
C ILE A 54 11.37 8.48 13.52
N HIS A 55 10.83 7.92 12.44
CA HIS A 55 9.40 7.68 12.27
C HIS A 55 9.12 6.21 12.00
N SER A 56 8.29 5.59 12.84
CA SER A 56 7.78 4.24 12.59
C SER A 56 6.81 4.26 11.42
N LEU A 57 6.98 3.34 10.48
CA LEU A 57 5.97 3.08 9.46
C LEU A 57 4.75 2.45 10.14
N SER A 58 3.71 3.25 10.37
CA SER A 58 2.45 2.81 10.96
C SER A 58 1.31 3.20 10.04
N CYS A 59 0.52 2.21 9.61
CA CYS A 59 -0.78 2.46 9.01
C CYS A 59 -1.85 2.76 10.06
N TRP A 60 -1.52 2.74 11.35
CA TRP A 60 -2.43 3.10 12.44
C TRP A 60 -2.27 4.57 12.79
N THR A 61 -3.38 5.29 12.86
CA THR A 61 -3.44 6.65 13.39
C THR A 61 -4.59 6.80 14.39
N GLN A 62 -4.59 7.90 15.14
CA GLN A 62 -5.75 8.32 15.94
C GLN A 62 -6.57 9.33 15.15
N ASP A 63 -7.89 9.26 15.25
CA ASP A 63 -8.75 10.28 14.64
C ASP A 63 -8.45 11.66 15.28
N ILE A 64 -8.30 12.68 14.43
CA ILE A 64 -8.05 14.06 14.85
C ILE A 64 -9.23 14.60 15.65
N LEU A 65 -10.46 14.23 15.27
CA LEU A 65 -11.69 14.64 15.94
C LEU A 65 -11.99 13.79 17.17
N ASN A 66 -11.51 12.54 17.20
CA ASN A 66 -11.70 11.60 18.29
C ASN A 66 -10.42 10.81 18.60
N LYS A 67 -9.56 11.35 19.48
CA LYS A 67 -8.27 10.74 19.82
C LYS A 67 -8.36 9.31 20.40
N LYS A 68 -9.54 8.89 20.88
CA LYS A 68 -9.77 7.52 21.38
C LYS A 68 -10.01 6.50 20.25
N GLN A 69 -10.29 6.97 19.04
CA GLN A 69 -10.62 6.16 17.88
C GLN A 69 -9.36 5.88 17.06
N THR A 70 -9.11 4.61 16.79
CA THR A 70 -8.05 4.17 15.88
C THR A 70 -8.60 4.15 14.45
N LEU A 71 -7.78 4.57 13.49
CA LEU A 71 -8.06 4.53 12.06
C LEU A 71 -6.92 3.84 11.32
N LEU A 72 -7.23 3.22 10.18
CA LEU A 72 -6.25 2.84 9.17
C LEU A 72 -5.97 4.05 8.28
N ASP A 73 -4.78 4.63 8.40
CA ASP A 73 -4.32 5.75 7.59
C ASP A 73 -3.59 5.28 6.34
N PHE A 74 -4.22 5.50 5.18
CA PHE A 74 -3.61 5.22 3.88
C PHE A 74 -3.19 6.49 3.13
N ASN A 75 -3.08 7.65 3.79
CA ASN A 75 -2.67 8.91 3.19
C ASN A 75 -1.35 8.80 2.43
N TYR A 76 -0.36 8.15 3.06
CA TYR A 76 1.02 8.07 2.59
C TYR A 76 1.30 6.92 1.62
N PHE A 77 0.36 5.98 1.47
CA PHE A 77 0.54 4.82 0.61
C PHE A 77 -0.01 5.06 -0.79
N SER A 78 0.64 4.52 -1.81
CA SER A 78 0.09 4.47 -3.17
C SER A 78 -1.20 3.65 -3.17
N THR A 79 -2.01 3.76 -4.23
CA THR A 79 -3.19 2.91 -4.38
C THR A 79 -2.82 1.42 -4.37
N THR A 80 -1.72 1.06 -5.04
CA THR A 80 -1.21 -0.32 -5.09
C THR A 80 -0.87 -0.84 -3.69
N SER A 81 -0.08 -0.07 -2.95
CA SER A 81 0.30 -0.41 -1.57
C SER A 81 -0.91 -0.45 -0.64
N THR A 82 -1.84 0.50 -0.77
CA THR A 82 -3.07 0.56 0.01
C THR A 82 -3.91 -0.71 -0.15
N CYS A 83 -4.20 -1.11 -1.40
CA CYS A 83 -4.97 -2.30 -1.69
C CYS A 83 -4.27 -3.56 -1.16
N PHE A 84 -2.94 -3.64 -1.31
CA PHE A 84 -2.17 -4.76 -0.80
C PHE A 84 -2.19 -4.84 0.74
N ILE A 85 -1.92 -3.73 1.43
CA ILE A 85 -1.91 -3.67 2.89
C ILE A 85 -3.30 -4.00 3.44
N LEU A 86 -4.37 -3.49 2.81
CA LEU A 86 -5.74 -3.83 3.19
C LEU A 86 -6.00 -5.35 3.08
N ARG A 87 -5.64 -5.97 1.95
CA ARG A 87 -5.72 -7.44 1.79
C ARG A 87 -4.91 -8.16 2.87
N TYR A 88 -3.68 -7.74 3.09
CA TYR A 88 -2.77 -8.34 4.08
C TYR A 88 -3.38 -8.29 5.49
N LEU A 89 -3.90 -7.14 5.91
CA LEU A 89 -4.51 -6.96 7.22
C LEU A 89 -5.76 -7.85 7.38
N MET A 90 -6.64 -7.86 6.38
CA MET A 90 -7.89 -8.62 6.39
C MET A 90 -7.67 -10.14 6.33
N VAL A 91 -6.55 -10.62 5.80
CA VAL A 91 -6.22 -12.05 5.70
C VAL A 91 -5.37 -12.53 6.88
N PHE A 92 -4.31 -11.81 7.21
CA PHE A 92 -3.27 -12.27 8.13
C PHE A 92 -3.32 -11.61 9.50
N LYS A 93 -3.88 -10.40 9.63
CA LYS A 93 -3.89 -9.62 10.89
C LYS A 93 -5.30 -9.41 11.45
N ARG A 94 -6.21 -10.35 11.22
CA ARG A 94 -7.61 -10.27 11.69
C ARG A 94 -7.75 -10.07 13.19
N GLN A 95 -6.97 -10.82 13.98
CA GLN A 95 -7.03 -10.69 15.44
C GLN A 95 -6.52 -9.34 15.91
N GLU A 96 -5.50 -8.80 15.22
CA GLU A 96 -5.02 -7.45 15.49
C GLU A 96 -6.07 -6.40 15.14
N LEU A 97 -6.74 -6.53 13.98
CA LEU A 97 -7.87 -5.68 13.59
C LEU A 97 -8.98 -5.73 14.64
N LYS A 98 -9.44 -6.94 15.02
CA LYS A 98 -10.46 -7.13 16.06
C LYS A 98 -10.08 -6.45 17.37
N ARG A 99 -8.83 -6.61 17.81
CA ARG A 99 -8.33 -5.97 19.04
C ARG A 99 -8.28 -4.44 18.93
N LYS A 100 -7.73 -3.91 17.84
CA LYS A 100 -7.56 -2.45 17.62
C LYS A 100 -8.90 -1.73 17.49
N PHE A 101 -9.86 -2.34 16.80
CA PHE A 101 -11.20 -1.79 16.60
C PHE A 101 -12.21 -2.23 17.65
N LYS A 102 -11.80 -3.02 18.67
CA LYS A 102 -12.67 -3.55 19.73
C LYS A 102 -13.89 -4.30 19.17
N ASN A 103 -13.68 -5.09 18.11
CA ASN A 103 -14.72 -5.75 17.31
C ASN A 103 -15.74 -4.82 16.64
N GLY A 104 -15.53 -3.50 16.66
CA GLY A 104 -16.34 -2.54 15.91
C GLY A 104 -15.90 -2.41 14.45
N PRO A 105 -16.53 -1.48 13.71
CA PRO A 105 -16.27 -1.28 12.29
C PRO A 105 -14.82 -0.86 12.05
N ILE A 106 -14.22 -1.45 11.01
CA ILE A 106 -12.87 -1.09 10.57
C ILE A 106 -12.96 0.22 9.80
N LYS A 107 -12.27 1.24 10.31
CA LYS A 107 -12.31 2.60 9.76
C LYS A 107 -11.03 2.95 9.04
N ILE A 108 -11.16 3.56 7.88
CA ILE A 108 -10.11 3.87 6.92
C ILE A 108 -10.14 5.37 6.62
N LEU A 109 -8.97 6.00 6.68
CA LEU A 109 -8.74 7.36 6.21
C LEU A 109 -8.16 7.28 4.78
N CYS A 110 -9.01 7.59 3.81
CA CYS A 110 -8.63 7.69 2.41
C CYS A 110 -8.18 9.14 2.15
N GLY A 111 -6.91 9.33 1.80
CA GLY A 111 -6.34 10.67 1.77
C GLY A 111 -7.01 11.69 0.87
N LYS A 112 -6.58 12.95 1.10
CA LYS A 112 -7.20 14.14 0.53
C LYS A 112 -7.56 13.94 -0.94
N SER A 113 -8.84 14.13 -1.27
CA SER A 113 -9.30 14.16 -2.66
C SER A 113 -8.48 15.18 -3.46
N GLN A 114 -8.39 14.97 -4.78
CA GLN A 114 -7.76 15.91 -5.72
C GLN A 114 -8.39 17.32 -5.67
N PHE A 115 -9.52 17.49 -4.96
CA PHE A 115 -10.21 18.74 -4.73
C PHE A 115 -9.77 19.48 -3.44
N SER A 116 -8.77 19.00 -2.71
CA SER A 116 -8.30 19.68 -1.49
C SER A 116 -7.65 21.06 -1.69
N LYS A 117 -7.51 21.51 -2.94
CA LYS A 117 -7.17 22.90 -3.30
C LYS A 117 -8.38 23.78 -3.64
N ARG A 118 -9.60 23.24 -3.77
CA ARG A 118 -10.80 24.09 -3.91
C ARG A 118 -11.13 24.67 -2.54
N GLU A 119 -11.24 25.99 -2.47
CA GLU A 119 -11.69 26.71 -1.28
C GLU A 119 -12.98 26.07 -0.78
N ARG A 120 -12.97 25.62 0.49
CA ARG A 120 -14.11 24.98 1.13
C ARG A 120 -15.15 26.05 1.46
N PHE A 121 -15.89 26.49 0.45
CA PHE A 121 -17.08 27.29 0.65
C PHE A 121 -18.22 26.37 1.10
N SER A 122 -18.61 26.53 2.37
CA SER A 122 -19.86 26.10 3.00
C SER A 122 -20.22 24.60 3.01
N GLY A 123 -20.36 24.05 4.22
CA GLY A 123 -21.22 22.89 4.50
C GLY A 123 -20.66 21.52 4.12
N TRP A 124 -20.52 20.62 5.09
CA TRP A 124 -20.18 19.21 4.90
C TRP A 124 -21.33 18.41 4.24
N LYS A 125 -21.74 18.80 3.02
CA LYS A 125 -22.92 18.23 2.35
C LYS A 125 -22.63 17.40 1.09
N GLU A 126 -21.37 17.21 0.72
CA GLU A 126 -21.02 16.37 -0.43
C GLU A 126 -20.38 15.06 0.02
N ASP A 127 -20.80 13.97 -0.61
CA ASP A 127 -20.19 12.65 -0.47
C ASP A 127 -18.68 12.78 -0.69
N TYR A 128 -17.89 12.31 0.28
CA TYR A 128 -16.44 12.46 0.21
C TYR A 128 -15.89 11.51 -0.85
N GLU A 129 -15.73 11.99 -2.08
CA GLU A 129 -15.11 11.24 -3.17
C GLU A 129 -13.63 11.55 -3.29
N SER A 130 -12.79 10.51 -3.16
CA SER A 130 -11.38 10.56 -3.51
C SER A 130 -11.05 9.46 -4.51
N PRO A 131 -10.11 9.67 -5.45
CA PRO A 131 -9.65 8.60 -6.35
C PRO A 131 -9.16 7.36 -5.60
N LYS A 132 -8.61 7.56 -4.39
CA LYS A 132 -8.16 6.49 -3.51
C LYS A 132 -9.34 5.70 -2.93
N LYS A 133 -10.42 6.38 -2.48
CA LYS A 133 -11.68 5.73 -2.06
C LYS A 133 -12.22 4.81 -3.17
N LYS A 134 -12.39 5.35 -4.39
CA LYS A 134 -12.88 4.58 -5.54
C LYS A 134 -11.99 3.37 -5.86
N SER A 135 -10.68 3.52 -5.70
CA SER A 135 -9.74 2.41 -5.92
C SER A 135 -9.89 1.30 -4.86
N ILE A 136 -10.13 1.66 -3.60
CA ILE A 136 -10.41 0.71 -2.52
C ILE A 136 -11.76 0.03 -2.74
N GLU A 137 -12.80 0.76 -3.13
CA GLU A 137 -14.11 0.19 -3.46
C GLU A 137 -14.00 -0.82 -4.62
N ASN A 138 -13.33 -0.43 -5.70
CA ASN A 138 -13.06 -1.33 -6.83
C ASN A 138 -12.30 -2.58 -6.42
N GLU A 139 -11.41 -2.46 -5.43
CA GLU A 139 -10.67 -3.58 -4.88
C GLU A 139 -11.56 -4.51 -4.06
N LEU A 140 -12.34 -3.97 -3.11
CA LEU A 140 -13.27 -4.73 -2.27
C LEU A 140 -14.37 -5.42 -3.10
N ASN A 141 -14.80 -4.81 -4.21
CA ASN A 141 -15.77 -5.39 -5.14
C ASN A 141 -15.24 -6.61 -5.91
N LYS A 142 -13.91 -6.80 -5.99
CA LYS A 142 -13.28 -7.97 -6.61
C LYS A 142 -13.14 -9.14 -5.65
N TRP A 143 -13.38 -8.94 -4.35
CA TRP A 143 -13.23 -10.00 -3.36
C TRP A 143 -14.39 -10.98 -3.48
N LYS A 144 -14.14 -12.24 -3.11
CA LYS A 144 -15.16 -13.29 -3.13
C LYS A 144 -16.38 -12.92 -2.29
N ILE A 145 -16.13 -12.29 -1.14
CA ILE A 145 -17.15 -11.64 -0.34
C ILE A 145 -16.95 -10.15 -0.54
N LYS A 146 -17.88 -9.53 -1.26
CA LYS A 146 -17.89 -8.09 -1.49
C LYS A 146 -18.11 -7.39 -0.16
N ILE A 147 -17.32 -6.36 0.09
CA ILE A 147 -17.43 -5.54 1.29
C ILE A 147 -17.81 -4.14 0.88
N ARG A 148 -18.93 -3.64 1.40
CA ARG A 148 -19.36 -2.26 1.19
C ARG A 148 -18.47 -1.32 1.98
N LEU A 149 -18.10 -0.22 1.34
CA LEU A 149 -17.41 0.90 1.97
C LEU A 149 -18.44 2.00 2.21
N GLU A 150 -18.70 2.29 3.48
CA GLU A 150 -19.70 3.26 3.93
C GLU A 150 -19.00 4.50 4.47
N GLN A 151 -19.64 5.67 4.37
CA GLN A 151 -19.07 6.88 4.95
C GLN A 151 -19.39 6.93 6.46
N ASP A 152 -18.43 7.36 7.28
CA ASP A 152 -18.67 7.55 8.72
C ASP A 152 -19.66 8.71 8.95
N LYS A 153 -20.58 8.52 9.89
CA LYS A 153 -21.67 9.47 10.19
C LYS A 153 -21.17 10.80 10.76
N TYR A 154 -20.01 10.79 11.44
CA TYR A 154 -19.48 11.96 12.15
C TYR A 154 -18.30 12.60 11.41
N ASN A 155 -17.50 11.79 10.73
CA ASN A 155 -16.32 12.24 10.01
C ASN A 155 -16.40 11.80 8.53
N PRO A 156 -16.84 12.67 7.61
CA PRO A 156 -17.01 12.31 6.20
C PRO A 156 -15.70 11.91 5.50
N ALA A 157 -14.53 12.32 6.02
CA ALA A 157 -13.24 11.88 5.50
C ALA A 157 -12.90 10.42 5.85
N VAL A 158 -13.61 9.85 6.83
CA VAL A 158 -13.44 8.47 7.29
C VAL A 158 -14.45 7.58 6.58
N GLN A 159 -13.96 6.45 6.10
CA GLN A 159 -14.74 5.40 5.46
C GLN A 159 -14.73 4.16 6.36
N CYS A 160 -15.86 3.48 6.49
CA CYS A 160 -16.07 2.31 7.31
C CYS A 160 -16.27 1.10 6.39
N LEU A 161 -15.56 0.01 6.65
CA LEU A 161 -15.96 -1.28 6.09
C LEU A 161 -17.25 -1.72 6.77
N ASN A 162 -18.27 -2.08 5.98
CA ASN A 162 -19.53 -2.60 6.51
C ASN A 162 -19.26 -3.81 7.43
N GLU A 163 -19.86 -3.78 8.62
CA GLU A 163 -19.53 -4.72 9.70
C GLU A 163 -20.03 -6.13 9.39
N GLU A 164 -21.23 -6.26 8.82
CA GLU A 164 -21.81 -7.55 8.45
C GLU A 164 -20.99 -8.23 7.35
N ASP A 165 -20.57 -7.47 6.34
CA ASP A 165 -19.76 -7.98 5.23
C ASP A 165 -18.37 -8.44 5.72
N VAL A 166 -17.74 -7.67 6.62
CA VAL A 166 -16.46 -8.05 7.25
C VAL A 166 -16.59 -9.29 8.12
N LYS A 167 -17.68 -9.39 8.89
CA LYS A 167 -17.96 -10.56 9.72
C LYS A 167 -18.15 -11.80 8.84
N LEU A 168 -18.94 -11.69 7.78
CA LEU A 168 -19.14 -12.76 6.80
C LEU A 168 -17.81 -13.21 6.16
N LEU A 169 -16.94 -12.27 5.80
CA LEU A 169 -15.59 -12.58 5.31
C LEU A 169 -14.79 -13.39 6.34
N PHE A 170 -14.80 -12.96 7.60
CA PHE A 170 -14.01 -13.59 8.65
C PHE A 170 -14.51 -14.99 9.04
N GLU A 171 -15.81 -15.24 8.92
CA GLU A 171 -16.43 -16.55 9.15
C GLU A 171 -16.19 -17.50 7.97
N THR A 172 -16.27 -17.00 6.74
CA THR A 172 -16.20 -17.84 5.53
C THR A 172 -14.77 -18.20 5.15
N VAL A 173 -13.83 -17.27 5.31
CA VAL A 173 -12.44 -17.45 4.83
C VAL A 173 -11.55 -17.81 6.01
N PRO A 174 -10.85 -18.95 6.05
CA PRO A 174 -9.93 -19.27 7.14
C PRO A 174 -8.77 -18.25 7.25
N PRO A 175 -8.28 -17.95 8.46
CA PRO A 175 -7.13 -17.07 8.65
C PRO A 175 -5.88 -17.67 7.97
N GLY A 176 -5.05 -16.82 7.36
CA GLY A 176 -3.79 -17.23 6.72
C GLY A 176 -3.94 -17.97 5.37
N LYS A 177 -5.15 -18.34 4.95
CA LYS A 177 -5.40 -18.92 3.61
C LYS A 177 -5.78 -17.81 2.62
N GLY A 178 -4.78 -17.08 2.12
CA GLY A 178 -4.96 -16.00 1.15
C GLY A 178 -5.56 -16.42 -0.20
N PHE A 179 -5.54 -17.71 -0.53
CA PHE A 179 -6.11 -18.28 -1.75
C PHE A 179 -7.65 -18.19 -1.84
N ILE A 180 -8.34 -17.87 -0.74
CA ILE A 180 -9.82 -17.93 -0.68
C ILE A 180 -10.47 -16.53 -0.77
N VAL A 181 -9.72 -15.44 -0.50
CA VAL A 181 -10.28 -14.08 -0.51
C VAL A 181 -10.41 -13.50 -1.92
N ILE A 182 -9.54 -13.92 -2.83
CA ILE A 182 -9.49 -13.41 -4.20
C ILE A 182 -9.54 -14.64 -5.10
N ASP A 183 -10.67 -14.88 -5.73
CA ASP A 183 -10.78 -15.93 -6.73
C ASP A 183 -9.66 -15.77 -7.77
N LEU A 184 -9.30 -16.89 -8.39
CA LEU A 184 -8.31 -17.07 -9.46
C LEU A 184 -8.44 -16.08 -10.65
N PHE A 185 -9.42 -15.19 -10.68
CA PHE A 185 -9.71 -14.24 -11.75
C PHE A 185 -8.66 -13.15 -11.98
N SER A 186 -7.71 -12.91 -11.06
CA SER A 186 -6.59 -11.97 -11.31
C SER A 186 -5.49 -12.53 -12.23
N LEU A 187 -5.59 -13.79 -12.69
CA LEU A 187 -4.60 -14.42 -13.57
C LEU A 187 -4.76 -14.10 -15.07
N ILE A 188 -5.85 -13.43 -15.49
CA ILE A 188 -6.22 -13.35 -16.92
C ILE A 188 -5.91 -11.99 -17.59
N GLU A 189 -5.51 -10.93 -16.88
CA GLU A 189 -5.11 -9.67 -17.54
C GLU A 189 -3.61 -9.33 -17.42
N PRO A 190 -2.76 -9.78 -18.36
CA PRO A 190 -1.54 -9.08 -18.74
C PRO A 190 -1.78 -8.38 -20.09
N MET A 191 -1.38 -7.14 -20.34
CA MET A 191 0.02 -6.87 -20.71
C MET A 191 0.38 -5.36 -20.79
N ILE A 192 -0.54 -4.41 -20.60
CA ILE A 192 -0.25 -3.01 -21.00
C ILE A 192 0.59 -2.21 -19.96
N PHE A 193 0.65 -2.65 -18.70
CA PHE A 193 1.31 -1.88 -17.64
C PHE A 193 2.83 -2.05 -17.52
N HIS A 194 3.48 -2.95 -18.27
CA HIS A 194 4.91 -3.24 -18.06
C HIS A 194 5.88 -2.12 -18.49
N PHE A 195 5.49 -1.22 -19.40
CA PHE A 195 6.44 -0.27 -19.97
C PHE A 195 6.74 0.95 -19.07
N LYS A 196 5.74 1.48 -18.32
CA LYS A 196 5.97 2.64 -17.44
C LYS A 196 6.78 2.30 -16.18
N TYR A 197 6.67 1.07 -15.68
CA TYR A 197 7.35 0.66 -14.45
C TYR A 197 8.80 0.22 -14.65
N PHE A 198 9.14 -0.27 -15.84
CA PHE A 198 10.52 -0.55 -16.21
C PHE A 198 11.37 0.72 -16.08
N VAL A 199 10.89 1.86 -16.58
CA VAL A 199 11.61 3.15 -16.48
C VAL A 199 11.75 3.63 -15.03
N SER A 200 10.72 3.50 -14.20
CA SER A 200 10.79 3.90 -12.78
C SER A 200 11.77 3.03 -11.98
N PHE A 201 11.83 1.72 -12.28
CA PHE A 201 12.79 0.80 -11.69
C PHE A 201 14.23 1.16 -12.08
N PHE A 202 14.48 1.52 -13.34
CA PHE A 202 15.79 2.03 -13.79
C PHE A 202 16.15 3.34 -13.11
N CYS A 203 15.23 4.29 -12.92
CA CYS A 203 15.55 5.52 -12.19
C CYS A 203 15.87 5.29 -10.70
N LEU A 204 15.26 4.27 -10.07
CA LEU A 204 15.63 3.87 -8.72
C LEU A 204 17.01 3.18 -8.72
N PHE A 205 17.30 2.38 -9.75
CA PHE A 205 18.58 1.71 -9.96
C PHE A 205 19.73 2.66 -10.28
N ASP A 206 19.52 3.68 -11.10
CA ASP A 206 20.53 4.70 -11.42
C ASP A 206 20.85 5.53 -10.17
N LYS A 207 19.84 5.92 -9.38
CA LYS A 207 20.07 6.53 -8.05
C LYS A 207 20.76 5.61 -7.04
N LEU A 208 20.57 4.29 -7.18
CA LEU A 208 21.25 3.26 -6.40
C LEU A 208 22.73 3.14 -6.81
N PHE A 209 23.05 3.27 -8.10
CA PHE A 209 24.41 3.18 -8.64
C PHE A 209 25.19 4.49 -8.52
N ASP A 210 24.56 5.65 -8.58
CA ASP A 210 25.23 6.94 -8.39
C ASP A 210 25.70 7.13 -6.93
N ASN A 211 25.05 6.49 -5.96
CA ASN A 211 25.44 6.51 -4.54
C ASN A 211 26.52 5.48 -4.18
N VAL A 212 26.80 4.52 -5.06
CA VAL A 212 27.88 3.55 -4.89
C VAL A 212 28.98 3.94 -5.85
N HIS A 213 30.07 4.55 -5.33
CA HIS A 213 31.25 4.89 -6.11
C HIS A 213 31.88 3.65 -6.76
N PHE A 214 31.35 3.21 -7.90
CA PHE A 214 31.94 2.22 -8.78
C PHE A 214 32.40 2.93 -10.05
N LYS A 215 33.60 3.49 -9.94
CA LYS A 215 34.33 4.06 -11.07
C LYS A 215 34.74 2.89 -11.99
N LYS A 216 34.34 3.00 -13.26
CA LYS A 216 34.77 2.20 -14.44
C LYS A 216 34.18 0.79 -14.58
N SER A 217 33.16 0.65 -15.45
CA SER A 217 33.06 -0.41 -16.49
C SER A 217 31.71 -0.40 -17.27
N THR A 218 30.80 0.55 -17.05
CA THR A 218 29.44 0.48 -17.63
C THR A 218 29.27 1.13 -19.01
N SER A 219 30.30 1.76 -19.59
CA SER A 219 30.15 2.44 -20.89
C SER A 219 30.01 1.49 -22.08
N SER A 220 30.36 0.20 -21.96
CA SER A 220 30.27 -0.75 -23.09
C SER A 220 28.95 -1.53 -23.16
N ILE A 221 28.21 -1.65 -22.06
CA ILE A 221 26.95 -2.42 -22.02
C ILE A 221 25.79 -1.58 -22.56
N VAL A 222 25.79 -0.27 -22.31
CA VAL A 222 24.74 0.64 -22.79
C VAL A 222 24.83 0.89 -24.31
N SER A 223 26.03 0.84 -24.91
CA SER A 223 26.16 0.99 -26.36
C SER A 223 25.65 -0.22 -27.14
N ASN A 224 25.84 -1.44 -26.63
CA ASN A 224 25.40 -2.67 -27.31
C ASN A 224 23.88 -2.89 -27.27
N ALA A 225 23.18 -2.36 -26.26
CA ALA A 225 21.72 -2.43 -26.22
C ALA A 225 21.05 -1.49 -27.25
N LYS A 226 21.72 -0.39 -27.63
CA LYS A 226 21.19 0.59 -28.60
C LYS A 226 21.23 0.07 -30.04
N THR A 227 22.20 -0.77 -30.37
CA THR A 227 22.39 -1.31 -31.74
C THR A 227 21.46 -2.48 -32.06
N ASN A 228 21.05 -3.24 -31.04
CA ASN A 228 20.12 -4.36 -31.20
C ASN A 228 18.63 -3.96 -31.18
N PHE A 229 18.31 -2.69 -30.92
CA PHE A 229 16.93 -2.20 -30.89
C PHE A 229 16.52 -1.44 -32.17
N LEU A 230 17.46 -1.22 -33.09
CA LEU A 230 17.25 -0.57 -34.39
C LEU A 230 17.38 -1.54 -35.58
N ARG A 231 17.25 -2.85 -35.32
CA ARG A 231 17.15 -3.90 -36.34
C ARG A 231 15.91 -4.74 -36.14
#